data_AF-F8DZB4-F1
#
_entry.id   AF-F8DZB4-F1
#
_cell.length_a   1.000
_cell.length_b   1.000
_cell.length_c   1.000
_cell.angle_alpha   90.00
_cell.angle_beta   90.00
_cell.angle_gamma   90.00
#
_symmetry.space_group_name_H-M   'P 1'
#
loop_
_entity.id
_entity.type
_entity.pdbx_description
1 polymer ?
#
loop_
_entity_poly.entity_id
_entity_poly.type
_entity_poly.pdbx_seq_one_letter_code
_entity_poly.pdbx_strand_id
1 'polypeptide(L)'
;MAVQVVTDSTSCLPAELAAAAGVTVVPIHADGKGVERTTAGLSAMELTAQYARLLERSGDEGVVALHIAKGLSATWSNGTTAAGVVGDAVRVIDTESAGMVIGYAALAAGECAQQGGTVDEVEAAARETLESARLWLYVHRIDALRKGGRLSTARSLFTSALAFKPIFEISGGKLTLAARSRTQSKAMDRLLALVVEQVKNATVEISPEDDPAAAPTPSMRVAVHYAEDPEVAAELLARIQVAVQELGETEAEAAEGASTFGSTPRQPKEGKPGRRGGVEVEDSVKPAVREVVNEVARSATTFLERVVASRAVQKFTAVAEAEHADSEASDSTAENAGTQSSAENSGPQPSAEEEPVQEPRAHVVPKVDLHLVPMGEAVQTHTGEGAVAVSTVRLPPRK
;
A
#
# COMPACT_ATOMS: atom_id res chain seq x y z
N MET A 1 26.67 -10.12 -6.52
CA MET A 1 25.88 -9.33 -7.48
C MET A 1 24.62 -8.83 -6.75
N ALA A 2 23.39 -8.94 -7.27
CA ALA A 2 22.18 -8.57 -6.53
C ALA A 2 21.00 -9.47 -6.91
N VAL A 3 20.23 -9.87 -5.89
CA VAL A 3 18.99 -10.65 -6.03
C VAL A 3 18.07 -10.02 -7.08
N GLN A 4 17.50 -10.83 -7.97
CA GLN A 4 16.56 -10.32 -8.98
C GLN A 4 15.12 -10.46 -8.51
N VAL A 5 14.32 -9.41 -8.71
CA VAL A 5 12.88 -9.44 -8.40
C VAL A 5 12.07 -9.56 -9.68
N VAL A 6 11.07 -10.44 -9.69
CA VAL A 6 10.18 -10.65 -10.83
C VAL A 6 8.72 -10.72 -10.41
N THR A 7 7.86 -10.08 -11.20
CA THR A 7 6.40 -10.15 -11.06
C THR A 7 5.76 -10.41 -12.42
N ASP A 8 4.49 -10.80 -12.44
CA ASP A 8 3.68 -10.77 -13.65
C ASP A 8 2.87 -9.47 -13.81
N SER A 9 2.35 -9.21 -15.02
CA SER A 9 1.68 -7.96 -15.37
C SER A 9 0.33 -7.72 -14.69
N THR A 10 -0.24 -8.69 -13.97
CA THR A 10 -1.43 -8.43 -13.15
C THR A 10 -1.12 -7.63 -11.87
N SER A 11 0.16 -7.40 -11.57
CA SER A 11 0.60 -6.43 -10.56
C SER A 11 0.21 -4.99 -10.88
N CYS A 12 -0.13 -4.67 -12.13
CA CYS A 12 -0.37 -3.31 -12.63
C CYS A 12 0.79 -2.33 -12.38
N LEU A 13 2.01 -2.83 -12.10
CA LEU A 13 3.17 -1.99 -11.78
C LEU A 13 3.61 -1.20 -13.02
N PRO A 14 3.60 0.16 -12.99
CA PRO A 14 4.06 0.99 -14.11
C PRO A 14 5.51 0.67 -14.49
N ALA A 15 5.80 0.66 -15.80
CA ALA A 15 7.06 0.15 -16.34
C ALA A 15 8.28 0.95 -15.86
N GLU A 16 8.11 2.25 -15.62
CA GLU A 16 9.14 3.16 -15.13
C GLU A 16 9.51 2.85 -13.68
N LEU A 17 8.51 2.51 -12.86
CA LEU A 17 8.70 2.15 -11.45
C LEU A 17 9.32 0.75 -11.31
N ALA A 18 8.88 -0.18 -12.16
CA ALA A 18 9.51 -1.50 -12.26
C ALA A 18 10.99 -1.37 -12.64
N ALA A 19 11.30 -0.61 -13.71
CA ALA A 19 12.67 -0.38 -14.14
C ALA A 19 13.53 0.29 -13.06
N ALA A 20 13.01 1.32 -12.39
CA ALA A 20 13.74 2.04 -11.35
C ALA A 20 14.04 1.18 -10.10
N ALA A 21 13.15 0.24 -9.74
CA ALA A 21 13.36 -0.70 -8.64
C ALA A 21 14.06 -2.01 -9.07
N GLY A 22 14.49 -2.15 -10.33
CA GLY A 22 15.12 -3.38 -10.85
C GLY A 22 14.16 -4.58 -10.99
N VAL A 23 12.85 -4.35 -10.93
CA VAL A 23 11.81 -5.38 -11.00
C VAL A 23 11.54 -5.75 -12.46
N THR A 24 11.62 -7.04 -12.78
CA THR A 24 11.19 -7.58 -14.07
C THR A 24 9.68 -7.83 -14.06
N VAL A 25 8.95 -7.30 -15.05
CA VAL A 25 7.51 -7.57 -15.23
C VAL A 25 7.30 -8.49 -16.44
N VAL A 26 6.69 -9.66 -16.23
CA VAL A 26 6.41 -10.64 -17.29
C VAL A 26 4.95 -10.52 -17.75
N PRO A 27 4.66 -10.34 -19.05
CA PRO A 27 3.30 -10.14 -19.53
C PRO A 27 2.47 -11.43 -19.46
N ILE A 28 1.36 -11.40 -18.72
CA ILE A 28 0.33 -12.45 -18.74
C ILE A 28 -0.40 -12.42 -20.08
N HIS A 29 -0.60 -13.59 -20.68
CA HIS A 29 -1.25 -13.73 -21.97
C HIS A 29 -2.72 -13.30 -21.92
N ALA A 30 -3.09 -12.36 -22.78
CA ALA A 30 -4.47 -12.00 -23.10
C ALA A 30 -4.66 -12.09 -24.63
N ASP A 31 -5.78 -12.67 -25.07
CA ASP A 31 -6.10 -12.85 -26.49
C ASP A 31 -7.62 -12.80 -26.71
N GLY A 32 -8.05 -12.60 -27.96
CA GLY A 32 -9.44 -12.39 -28.36
C GLY A 32 -9.87 -10.92 -28.34
N LYS A 33 -11.14 -10.66 -28.69
CA LYS A 33 -11.70 -9.30 -28.76
C LYS A 33 -13.08 -9.24 -28.11
N GLY A 34 -13.38 -8.11 -27.46
CA GLY A 34 -14.67 -7.88 -26.80
C GLY A 34 -15.08 -9.02 -25.85
N VAL A 35 -16.26 -9.60 -26.07
CA VAL A 35 -16.83 -10.65 -25.21
C VAL A 35 -16.10 -12.01 -25.33
N GLU A 36 -15.25 -12.18 -26.35
CA GLU A 36 -14.43 -13.38 -26.56
C GLU A 36 -13.00 -13.26 -25.99
N ARG A 37 -12.64 -12.12 -25.39
CA ARG A 37 -11.34 -11.91 -24.74
C ARG A 37 -11.15 -12.93 -23.60
N THR A 38 -9.97 -13.55 -23.53
CA THR A 38 -9.59 -14.57 -22.53
C THR A 38 -8.15 -14.36 -22.06
N THR A 39 -7.73 -15.05 -20.99
CA THR A 39 -6.34 -15.02 -20.53
C THR A 39 -5.82 -16.41 -20.16
N ALA A 40 -4.51 -16.59 -20.32
CA ALA A 40 -3.76 -17.74 -19.81
C ALA A 40 -2.64 -17.25 -18.87
N GLY A 41 -2.44 -17.95 -17.76
CA GLY A 41 -1.28 -17.72 -16.89
C GLY A 41 0.01 -18.16 -17.58
N LEU A 42 1.15 -17.60 -17.15
CA LEU A 42 2.48 -18.00 -17.65
C LEU A 42 2.70 -19.49 -17.43
N SER A 43 3.20 -20.19 -18.45
CA SER A 43 3.53 -21.61 -18.36
C SER A 43 4.79 -21.85 -17.53
N ALA A 44 4.95 -23.07 -17.01
CA ALA A 44 6.17 -23.45 -16.29
C ALA A 44 7.43 -23.30 -17.18
N MET A 45 7.34 -23.57 -18.49
CA MET A 45 8.47 -23.43 -19.41
C MET A 45 8.93 -21.97 -19.57
N GLU A 46 7.99 -21.03 -19.67
CA GLU A 46 8.30 -19.59 -19.74
C GLU A 46 8.93 -19.10 -18.44
N LEU A 47 8.39 -19.54 -17.30
CA LEU A 47 8.92 -19.19 -15.98
C LEU A 47 10.30 -19.83 -15.73
N THR A 48 10.56 -21.07 -16.16
CA THR A 48 11.89 -21.69 -16.10
C THR A 48 12.90 -20.86 -16.90
N ALA A 49 12.56 -20.49 -18.14
CA ALA A 49 13.44 -19.69 -18.99
C ALA A 49 13.67 -18.28 -18.44
N GLN A 50 12.67 -17.68 -17.78
CA GLN A 50 12.78 -16.36 -17.18
C GLN A 50 13.58 -16.40 -15.87
N TYR A 51 13.31 -17.35 -14.98
CA TYR A 51 14.02 -17.50 -13.71
C TYR A 51 15.48 -17.87 -13.92
N ALA A 52 15.82 -18.78 -14.84
CA ALA A 52 17.20 -19.11 -15.16
C ALA A 52 17.99 -17.88 -15.66
N ARG A 53 17.40 -17.08 -16.57
CA ARG A 53 17.98 -15.82 -17.05
C ARG A 53 18.18 -14.78 -15.93
N LEU A 54 17.28 -14.75 -14.95
CA LEU A 54 17.42 -13.86 -13.79
C LEU A 54 18.44 -14.37 -12.79
N LEU A 55 18.56 -15.67 -12.58
CA LEU A 55 19.57 -16.26 -11.70
C LEU A 55 20.99 -16.04 -12.27
N GLU A 56 21.18 -16.25 -13.57
CA GLU A 56 22.41 -15.89 -14.31
C GLU A 56 22.77 -14.40 -14.12
N ARG A 57 21.80 -13.49 -14.30
CA ARG A 57 21.97 -12.04 -14.04
C ARG A 57 22.22 -11.70 -12.58
N SER A 58 21.73 -12.50 -11.64
CA SER A 58 21.97 -12.33 -10.21
C SER A 58 23.38 -12.76 -9.81
N GLY A 59 24.10 -13.52 -10.65
CA GLY A 59 25.33 -14.21 -10.24
C GLY A 59 25.07 -15.30 -9.21
N ASP A 60 23.97 -16.03 -9.38
CA ASP A 60 23.44 -17.06 -8.46
C ASP A 60 23.03 -16.57 -7.04
N GLU A 61 23.06 -15.25 -6.77
CA GLU A 61 22.61 -14.62 -5.51
C GLU A 61 21.11 -14.83 -5.22
N GLY A 62 20.30 -15.07 -6.26
CA GLY A 62 18.92 -15.54 -6.14
C GLY A 62 17.88 -14.73 -6.91
N VAL A 63 16.64 -15.26 -6.92
CA VAL A 63 15.47 -14.67 -7.58
C VAL A 63 14.26 -14.73 -6.65
N VAL A 64 13.59 -13.60 -6.42
CA VAL A 64 12.31 -13.54 -5.70
C VAL A 64 11.18 -13.24 -6.68
N ALA A 65 10.25 -14.19 -6.82
CA ALA A 65 9.14 -14.15 -7.76
C ALA A 65 7.80 -13.94 -7.03
N LEU A 66 7.11 -12.85 -7.36
CA LEU A 66 5.80 -12.49 -6.81
C LEU A 66 4.75 -12.68 -7.91
N HIS A 67 3.84 -13.64 -7.73
CA HIS A 67 2.81 -13.94 -8.74
C HIS A 67 1.39 -13.80 -8.19
N ILE A 68 0.45 -13.53 -9.11
CA ILE A 68 -0.99 -13.50 -8.82
C ILE A 68 -1.45 -14.75 -8.06
N ALA A 69 -2.33 -14.53 -7.08
CA ALA A 69 -2.86 -15.53 -6.17
C ALA A 69 -3.14 -16.90 -6.82
N LYS A 70 -2.73 -17.98 -6.15
CA LYS A 70 -3.00 -19.37 -6.58
C LYS A 70 -4.49 -19.68 -6.85
N GLY A 71 -5.41 -18.92 -6.27
CA GLY A 71 -6.86 -19.04 -6.47
C GLY A 71 -7.42 -18.32 -7.70
N LEU A 72 -6.60 -17.51 -8.40
CA LEU A 72 -7.02 -16.68 -9.55
C LEU A 72 -6.31 -17.05 -10.86
N SER A 73 -5.10 -17.64 -10.79
CA SER A 73 -4.34 -18.12 -11.95
C SER A 73 -3.44 -19.31 -11.59
N ALA A 74 -3.10 -20.13 -12.58
CA ALA A 74 -2.08 -21.17 -12.49
C ALA A 74 -0.63 -20.61 -12.47
N THR A 75 -0.45 -19.29 -12.65
CA THR A 75 0.88 -18.63 -12.70
C THR A 75 1.75 -19.02 -11.50
N TRP A 76 1.21 -18.97 -10.27
CA TRP A 76 1.96 -19.34 -9.07
C TRP A 76 2.44 -20.79 -9.10
N SER A 77 1.54 -21.76 -9.35
CA SER A 77 1.90 -23.18 -9.38
C SER A 77 2.88 -23.53 -10.51
N ASN A 78 2.77 -22.83 -11.65
CA ASN A 78 3.72 -22.94 -12.74
C ASN A 78 5.09 -22.35 -12.35
N GLY A 79 5.11 -21.28 -11.55
CA GLY A 79 6.32 -20.72 -10.95
C GLY A 79 6.97 -21.69 -9.96
N THR A 80 6.21 -22.28 -9.03
CA THR A 80 6.72 -23.32 -8.11
C THR A 80 7.32 -24.51 -8.89
N THR A 81 6.66 -24.91 -9.98
CA THR A 81 7.17 -25.97 -10.87
C THR A 81 8.48 -25.55 -11.56
N ALA A 82 8.57 -24.31 -12.03
CA ALA A 82 9.77 -23.77 -12.67
C ALA A 82 10.95 -23.62 -11.69
N ALA A 83 10.70 -23.14 -10.46
CA ALA A 83 11.71 -23.03 -9.41
C ALA A 83 12.31 -24.41 -9.06
N GLY A 84 11.46 -25.44 -8.95
CA GLY A 84 11.91 -26.83 -8.76
C GLY A 84 12.71 -27.44 -9.93
N VAL A 85 12.82 -26.75 -11.07
CA VAL A 85 13.70 -27.11 -12.20
C VAL A 85 14.96 -26.24 -12.24
N VAL A 86 14.90 -24.99 -11.79
CA VAL A 86 16.03 -24.03 -11.80
C VAL A 86 16.92 -24.16 -10.56
N GLY A 87 16.35 -24.42 -9.38
CA GLY A 87 17.05 -24.60 -8.11
C GLY A 87 16.53 -23.72 -6.97
N ASP A 88 16.93 -24.06 -5.74
CA ASP A 88 16.37 -23.49 -4.50
C ASP A 88 16.64 -21.98 -4.30
N ALA A 89 17.55 -21.39 -5.10
CA ALA A 89 17.81 -19.95 -5.14
C ALA A 89 16.64 -19.13 -5.73
N VAL A 90 15.60 -19.79 -6.25
CA VAL A 90 14.36 -19.15 -6.73
C VAL A 90 13.24 -19.29 -5.69
N ARG A 91 12.89 -18.18 -5.03
CA ARG A 91 11.77 -18.10 -4.08
C ARG A 91 10.48 -17.67 -4.80
N VAL A 92 9.41 -18.47 -4.70
CA VAL A 92 8.12 -18.18 -5.36
C VAL A 92 7.03 -17.89 -4.34
N ILE A 93 6.77 -16.61 -4.12
CA ILE A 93 5.80 -16.10 -3.16
C ILE A 93 4.39 -16.23 -3.77
N ASP A 94 3.49 -16.95 -3.10
CA ASP A 94 2.06 -16.75 -3.33
C ASP A 94 1.66 -15.44 -2.65
N THR A 95 1.31 -14.45 -3.46
CA THR A 95 0.94 -13.12 -2.97
C THR A 95 -0.44 -13.09 -2.31
N GLU A 96 -1.23 -14.16 -2.50
CA GLU A 96 -2.66 -14.23 -2.16
C GLU A 96 -3.49 -13.02 -2.62
N SER A 97 -3.00 -12.26 -3.62
CA SER A 97 -3.58 -10.98 -4.06
C SER A 97 -3.46 -10.76 -5.58
N ALA A 98 -3.72 -9.52 -6.02
CA ALA A 98 -3.60 -9.02 -7.39
C ALA A 98 -3.40 -7.49 -7.40
N GLY A 99 -3.09 -6.90 -8.55
CA GLY A 99 -2.92 -5.45 -8.69
C GLY A 99 -1.73 -4.91 -7.89
N MET A 100 -1.78 -3.63 -7.54
CA MET A 100 -0.67 -2.91 -6.92
C MET A 100 -0.35 -3.39 -5.50
N VAL A 101 -1.12 -4.31 -4.91
CA VAL A 101 -0.65 -5.06 -3.72
C VAL A 101 0.61 -5.86 -4.07
N ILE A 102 0.61 -6.55 -5.22
CA ILE A 102 1.80 -7.22 -5.77
C ILE A 102 2.83 -6.17 -6.22
N GLY A 103 2.38 -5.11 -6.90
CA GLY A 103 3.27 -4.05 -7.38
C GLY A 103 4.07 -3.39 -6.25
N TYR A 104 3.44 -3.04 -5.12
CA TYR A 104 4.13 -2.47 -3.96
C TYR A 104 5.04 -3.47 -3.25
N ALA A 105 4.66 -4.74 -3.14
CA ALA A 105 5.53 -5.79 -2.58
C ALA A 105 6.76 -6.05 -3.46
N ALA A 106 6.60 -6.02 -4.79
CA ALA A 106 7.71 -6.12 -5.73
C ALA A 106 8.61 -4.89 -5.69
N LEU A 107 8.05 -3.67 -5.50
CA LEU A 107 8.83 -2.46 -5.25
C LEU A 107 9.64 -2.56 -3.96
N ALA A 108 9.04 -3.00 -2.84
CA ALA A 108 9.75 -3.15 -1.56
C ALA A 108 10.90 -4.18 -1.66
N ALA A 109 10.65 -5.31 -2.33
CA ALA A 109 11.68 -6.30 -2.64
C ALA A 109 12.79 -5.73 -3.54
N GLY A 110 12.45 -4.97 -4.57
CA GLY A 110 13.42 -4.33 -5.46
C GLY A 110 14.26 -3.26 -4.77
N GLU A 111 13.61 -2.39 -3.98
CA GLU A 111 14.24 -1.41 -3.10
C GLU A 111 15.23 -2.11 -2.14
N CYS A 112 14.89 -3.28 -1.57
CA CYS A 112 15.76 -4.08 -0.70
C CYS A 112 16.94 -4.73 -1.46
N ALA A 113 16.68 -5.35 -2.61
CA ALA A 113 17.71 -6.01 -3.42
C ALA A 113 18.77 -5.02 -3.94
N GLN A 114 18.35 -3.81 -4.32
CA GLN A 114 19.27 -2.72 -4.71
C GLN A 114 20.17 -2.23 -3.56
N GLN A 115 19.76 -2.44 -2.31
CA GLN A 115 20.56 -2.12 -1.12
C GLN A 115 21.55 -3.24 -0.75
N GLY A 116 21.57 -4.34 -1.52
CA GLY A 116 22.43 -5.51 -1.27
C GLY A 116 21.81 -6.53 -0.31
N GLY A 117 20.50 -6.49 -0.08
CA GLY A 117 19.79 -7.47 0.75
C GLY A 117 19.88 -8.89 0.17
N THR A 118 20.00 -9.87 1.06
CA THR A 118 20.01 -11.30 0.74
C THR A 118 18.64 -11.79 0.22
N VAL A 119 18.59 -12.96 -0.40
CA VAL A 119 17.34 -13.51 -0.94
C VAL A 119 16.23 -13.67 0.11
N ASP A 120 16.61 -14.00 1.35
CA ASP A 120 15.67 -14.15 2.47
C ASP A 120 15.18 -12.78 3.01
N GLU A 121 16.03 -11.74 3.01
CA GLU A 121 15.62 -10.36 3.35
C GLU A 121 14.71 -9.74 2.28
N VAL A 122 15.00 -10.01 1.00
CA VAL A 122 14.18 -9.56 -0.14
C VAL A 122 12.82 -10.27 -0.14
N GLU A 123 12.78 -11.55 0.22
CA GLU A 123 11.53 -12.29 0.45
C GLU A 123 10.77 -11.75 1.68
N ALA A 124 11.46 -11.43 2.79
CA ALA A 124 10.83 -10.84 3.98
C ALA A 124 10.19 -9.47 3.68
N ALA A 125 10.91 -8.58 2.98
CA ALA A 125 10.40 -7.26 2.59
C ALA A 125 9.15 -7.35 1.69
N ALA A 126 9.09 -8.33 0.79
CA ALA A 126 7.88 -8.63 0.03
C ALA A 126 6.73 -9.08 0.93
N ARG A 127 6.98 -9.99 1.88
CA ARG A 127 5.96 -10.58 2.77
C ARG A 127 5.37 -9.57 3.74
N GLU A 128 6.19 -8.78 4.43
CA GLU A 128 5.74 -7.69 5.31
C GLU A 128 4.83 -6.70 4.55
N THR A 129 5.20 -6.37 3.32
CA THR A 129 4.42 -5.49 2.44
C THR A 129 3.08 -6.11 2.01
N LEU A 130 3.01 -7.44 1.84
CA LEU A 130 1.76 -8.14 1.51
C LEU A 130 0.82 -8.24 2.72
N GLU A 131 1.33 -8.50 3.92
CA GLU A 131 0.53 -8.67 5.14
C GLU A 131 -0.24 -7.39 5.53
N SER A 132 0.40 -6.22 5.35
CA SER A 132 -0.21 -4.92 5.62
C SER A 132 -1.22 -4.47 4.54
N ALA A 133 -1.20 -5.11 3.37
CA ALA A 133 -1.91 -4.65 2.17
C ALA A 133 -3.33 -5.18 2.01
N ARG A 134 -4.19 -4.41 1.34
CA ARG A 134 -5.58 -4.78 1.00
C ARG A 134 -5.89 -4.42 -0.46
N LEU A 135 -6.79 -5.18 -1.08
CA LEU A 135 -7.34 -4.89 -2.41
C LEU A 135 -8.87 -4.97 -2.38
N TRP A 136 -9.54 -3.90 -2.82
CA TRP A 136 -10.97 -3.91 -3.15
C TRP A 136 -11.18 -3.72 -4.64
N LEU A 137 -12.21 -4.36 -5.21
CA LEU A 137 -12.53 -4.36 -6.63
C LEU A 137 -14.03 -4.15 -6.86
N TYR A 138 -14.39 -2.99 -7.39
CA TYR A 138 -15.70 -2.74 -8.01
C TYR A 138 -15.68 -3.20 -9.47
N VAL A 139 -16.76 -3.89 -9.91
CA VAL A 139 -17.00 -4.21 -11.32
C VAL A 139 -18.40 -3.81 -11.73
N HIS A 140 -18.55 -3.27 -12.95
CA HIS A 140 -19.86 -2.86 -13.46
C HIS A 140 -20.77 -4.07 -13.77
N ARG A 141 -20.18 -5.22 -14.15
CA ARG A 141 -20.83 -6.51 -14.43
C ARG A 141 -19.97 -7.66 -13.88
N ILE A 142 -20.59 -8.77 -13.48
CA ILE A 142 -19.88 -9.96 -12.99
C ILE A 142 -19.65 -11.04 -14.06
N ASP A 143 -20.17 -10.83 -15.27
CA ASP A 143 -20.25 -11.88 -16.29
C ASP A 143 -18.88 -12.37 -16.77
N ALA A 144 -17.88 -11.49 -16.85
CA ALA A 144 -16.50 -11.84 -17.19
C ALA A 144 -15.84 -12.67 -16.06
N LEU A 145 -15.81 -12.16 -14.82
CA LEU A 145 -15.37 -12.91 -13.63
C LEU A 145 -16.05 -14.29 -13.49
N ARG A 146 -17.35 -14.38 -13.83
CA ARG A 146 -18.14 -15.63 -13.80
C ARG A 146 -17.77 -16.57 -14.94
N LYS A 147 -17.63 -16.07 -16.19
CA LYS A 147 -17.20 -16.85 -17.37
C LYS A 147 -15.78 -17.39 -17.19
N GLY A 148 -14.88 -16.56 -16.64
CA GLY A 148 -13.51 -16.93 -16.31
C GLY A 148 -13.37 -17.85 -15.09
N GLY A 149 -14.44 -18.17 -14.36
CA GLY A 149 -14.44 -19.09 -13.22
C GLY A 149 -13.91 -18.52 -11.89
N ARG A 150 -13.45 -17.27 -11.86
CA ARG A 150 -12.82 -16.62 -10.68
C ARG A 150 -13.81 -16.30 -9.54
N LEU A 151 -15.12 -16.50 -9.74
CA LEU A 151 -16.17 -16.41 -8.72
C LEU A 151 -16.63 -17.78 -8.17
N SER A 152 -15.81 -18.83 -8.27
CA SER A 152 -16.15 -20.20 -7.85
C SER A 152 -16.68 -20.28 -6.42
N THR A 153 -15.98 -19.68 -5.44
CA THR A 153 -16.40 -19.62 -4.03
C THR A 153 -17.64 -18.77 -3.80
N ALA A 154 -17.78 -17.67 -4.55
CA ALA A 154 -18.87 -16.71 -4.40
C ALA A 154 -20.19 -17.15 -5.06
N ARG A 155 -20.20 -18.27 -5.80
CA ARG A 155 -21.32 -18.73 -6.65
C ARG A 155 -22.67 -18.90 -5.91
N SER A 156 -22.64 -19.17 -4.60
CA SER A 156 -23.83 -19.24 -3.74
C SER A 156 -24.48 -17.89 -3.45
N LEU A 157 -23.72 -16.78 -3.52
CA LEU A 157 -24.14 -15.43 -3.15
C LEU A 157 -24.86 -14.65 -4.29
N PHE A 158 -24.88 -15.22 -5.50
CA PHE A 158 -25.37 -14.61 -6.74
C PHE A 158 -26.53 -15.40 -7.39
N THR A 159 -27.36 -16.04 -6.58
CA THR A 159 -28.54 -16.80 -7.03
C THR A 159 -29.76 -15.93 -7.37
N SER A 160 -29.78 -14.66 -6.95
CA SER A 160 -30.87 -13.73 -7.21
C SER A 160 -30.65 -12.90 -8.48
N ALA A 161 -31.69 -12.74 -9.30
CA ALA A 161 -31.66 -11.98 -10.56
C ALA A 161 -31.65 -10.44 -10.37
N LEU A 162 -31.26 -9.95 -9.19
CA LEU A 162 -31.24 -8.52 -8.86
C LEU A 162 -29.86 -7.94 -9.15
N ALA A 163 -29.77 -7.03 -10.13
CA ALA A 163 -28.52 -6.40 -10.56
C ALA A 163 -27.97 -5.41 -9.52
N PHE A 164 -27.40 -5.91 -8.42
CA PHE A 164 -26.59 -5.12 -7.50
C PHE A 164 -25.19 -4.88 -8.07
N LYS A 165 -24.54 -3.82 -7.58
CA LYS A 165 -23.18 -3.38 -7.90
C LYS A 165 -22.24 -3.88 -6.81
N PRO A 166 -21.50 -4.99 -7.03
CA PRO A 166 -20.66 -5.59 -5.99
C PRO A 166 -19.35 -4.81 -5.80
N ILE A 167 -18.85 -4.82 -4.58
CA ILE A 167 -17.43 -4.61 -4.29
C ILE A 167 -16.90 -5.93 -3.75
N PHE A 168 -15.91 -6.48 -4.44
CA PHE A 168 -15.15 -7.63 -3.99
C PHE A 168 -13.91 -7.19 -3.22
N GLU A 169 -13.34 -8.12 -2.47
CA GLU A 169 -11.96 -8.07 -1.97
C GLU A 169 -11.27 -9.39 -2.32
N ILE A 170 -9.95 -9.47 -2.13
CA ILE A 170 -9.25 -10.77 -2.15
C ILE A 170 -8.94 -11.18 -0.71
N SER A 171 -9.35 -12.39 -0.34
CA SER A 171 -9.10 -13.00 0.97
C SER A 171 -8.77 -14.48 0.77
N GLY A 172 -7.69 -14.98 1.38
CA GLY A 172 -7.22 -16.35 1.19
C GLY A 172 -6.91 -16.70 -0.29
N GLY A 173 -6.36 -15.73 -1.04
CA GLY A 173 -6.09 -15.85 -2.47
C GLY A 173 -7.32 -15.94 -3.38
N LYS A 174 -8.52 -15.58 -2.91
CA LYS A 174 -9.80 -15.74 -3.63
C LYS A 174 -10.67 -14.49 -3.55
N LEU A 175 -11.47 -14.24 -4.59
CA LEU A 175 -12.46 -13.14 -4.59
C LEU A 175 -13.61 -13.45 -3.61
N THR A 176 -13.77 -12.60 -2.60
CA THR A 176 -14.87 -12.58 -1.63
C THR A 176 -15.67 -11.28 -1.76
N LEU A 177 -16.92 -11.26 -1.27
CA LEU A 177 -17.84 -10.12 -1.47
C LEU A 177 -17.83 -9.18 -0.25
N ALA A 178 -17.00 -8.12 -0.32
CA ALA A 178 -16.87 -7.11 0.73
C ALA A 178 -18.13 -6.23 0.92
N ALA A 179 -18.80 -5.85 -0.18
CA ALA A 179 -20.03 -5.04 -0.09
C ALA A 179 -20.98 -5.20 -1.29
N ARG A 180 -22.23 -4.74 -1.10
CA ARG A 180 -23.27 -4.65 -2.15
C ARG A 180 -23.84 -3.24 -2.21
N SER A 181 -23.72 -2.57 -3.35
CA SER A 181 -24.34 -1.27 -3.64
C SER A 181 -25.42 -1.40 -4.73
N ARG A 182 -26.25 -0.36 -4.93
CA ARG A 182 -27.27 -0.33 -6.00
C ARG A 182 -26.90 0.55 -7.19
N THR A 183 -26.01 1.52 -6.99
CA THR A 183 -25.52 2.46 -8.02
C THR A 183 -24.00 2.51 -7.99
N GLN A 184 -23.39 3.07 -9.04
CA GLN A 184 -21.94 3.23 -9.14
C GLN A 184 -21.40 4.24 -8.12
N SER A 185 -22.07 5.40 -7.94
CA SER A 185 -21.67 6.36 -6.89
C SER A 185 -21.67 5.70 -5.51
N LYS A 186 -22.72 4.96 -5.14
CA LYS A 186 -22.77 4.20 -3.87
C LYS A 186 -21.78 3.04 -3.78
N ALA A 187 -21.12 2.65 -4.87
CA ALA A 187 -19.95 1.77 -4.81
C ALA A 187 -18.68 2.59 -4.53
N MET A 188 -18.49 3.74 -5.19
CA MET A 188 -17.36 4.64 -4.93
C MET A 188 -17.40 5.19 -3.50
N ASP A 189 -18.59 5.55 -2.98
CA ASP A 189 -18.80 5.97 -1.60
C ASP A 189 -18.35 4.90 -0.58
N ARG A 190 -18.57 3.61 -0.88
CA ARG A 190 -18.14 2.51 0.00
C ARG A 190 -16.67 2.15 -0.20
N LEU A 191 -16.10 2.31 -1.41
CA LEU A 191 -14.64 2.22 -1.60
C LEU A 191 -13.92 3.31 -0.80
N LEU A 192 -14.37 4.56 -0.90
CA LEU A 192 -13.86 5.68 -0.10
C LEU A 192 -13.93 5.38 1.40
N ALA A 193 -15.08 4.90 1.88
CA ALA A 193 -15.24 4.53 3.29
C ALA A 193 -14.29 3.38 3.71
N LEU A 194 -14.07 2.37 2.87
CA LEU A 194 -13.12 1.27 3.14
C LEU A 194 -11.66 1.75 3.18
N VAL A 195 -11.29 2.70 2.32
CA VAL A 195 -9.95 3.32 2.33
C VAL A 195 -9.76 4.17 3.59
N VAL A 196 -10.73 5.02 3.93
CA VAL A 196 -10.73 5.83 5.17
C VAL A 196 -10.67 4.95 6.42
N GLU A 197 -11.43 3.85 6.46
CA GLU A 197 -11.38 2.84 7.51
C GLU A 197 -9.97 2.22 7.63
N GLN A 198 -9.28 1.97 6.51
CA GLN A 198 -7.92 1.43 6.51
C GLN A 198 -6.82 2.45 6.85
N VAL A 199 -7.02 3.72 6.52
CA VAL A 199 -6.16 4.84 6.96
C VAL A 199 -6.26 5.00 8.47
N LYS A 200 -7.47 4.99 9.04
CA LYS A 200 -7.69 5.04 10.50
C LYS A 200 -7.09 3.83 11.22
N ASN A 201 -7.20 2.63 10.66
CA ASN A 201 -6.58 1.43 11.20
C ASN A 201 -5.03 1.42 11.07
N ALA A 202 -4.44 2.44 10.44
CA ALA A 202 -3.00 2.68 10.31
C ALA A 202 -2.53 3.97 11.02
N THR A 203 -3.44 4.69 11.68
CA THR A 203 -3.13 5.75 12.64
C THR A 203 -2.36 5.19 13.84
N VAL A 204 -1.37 5.92 14.33
CA VAL A 204 -0.56 5.55 15.51
C VAL A 204 -0.91 6.45 16.69
N GLU A 205 -1.05 5.87 17.88
CA GLU A 205 -1.22 6.60 19.14
C GLU A 205 0.13 7.13 19.64
N ILE A 206 0.13 8.38 20.12
CA ILE A 206 1.30 9.07 20.67
C ILE A 206 1.14 9.13 22.20
N SER A 207 2.20 8.83 22.95
CA SER A 207 2.21 9.05 24.41
C SER A 207 2.16 10.55 24.69
N PRO A 208 1.48 11.05 25.75
CA PRO A 208 1.48 12.49 26.08
C PRO A 208 2.87 13.10 26.36
N GLU A 209 3.88 12.25 26.55
CA GLU A 209 5.28 12.57 26.82
C GLU A 209 6.20 12.48 25.58
N ASP A 210 5.70 11.98 24.44
CA ASP A 210 6.43 11.96 23.16
C ASP A 210 6.17 13.26 22.36
N ASP A 211 7.19 13.82 21.71
CA ASP A 211 7.03 14.96 20.80
C ASP A 211 6.34 14.50 19.49
N PRO A 212 5.13 15.00 19.15
CA PRO A 212 4.41 14.62 17.93
C PRO A 212 5.14 15.02 16.64
N ALA A 213 6.09 15.96 16.69
CA ALA A 213 6.95 16.32 15.56
C ALA A 213 8.20 15.41 15.42
N ALA A 214 8.54 14.65 16.46
CA ALA A 214 9.64 13.68 16.47
C ALA A 214 9.17 12.23 16.30
N ALA A 215 7.90 11.94 16.62
CA ALA A 215 7.30 10.62 16.43
C ALA A 215 7.36 10.16 14.96
N PRO A 216 7.78 8.91 14.66
CA PRO A 216 7.94 8.42 13.30
C PRO A 216 6.58 8.30 12.60
N THR A 217 6.25 9.29 11.76
CA THR A 217 4.97 9.35 11.04
C THR A 217 4.74 8.05 10.24
N PRO A 218 3.68 7.27 10.51
CA PRO A 218 3.35 6.11 9.69
C PRO A 218 3.03 6.57 8.25
N SER A 219 3.27 5.71 7.26
CA SER A 219 2.98 6.07 5.86
C SER A 219 2.30 4.94 5.10
N MET A 220 1.50 5.32 4.12
CA MET A 220 0.65 4.42 3.35
C MET A 220 0.75 4.76 1.87
N ARG A 221 0.82 3.75 0.99
CA ARG A 221 0.63 3.96 -0.46
C ARG A 221 -0.76 3.48 -0.85
N VAL A 222 -1.48 4.28 -1.64
CA VAL A 222 -2.83 3.98 -2.12
C VAL A 222 -2.88 4.16 -3.64
N ALA A 223 -3.14 3.07 -4.36
CA ALA A 223 -3.34 3.06 -5.81
C ALA A 223 -4.82 2.85 -6.14
N VAL A 224 -5.45 3.82 -6.81
CA VAL A 224 -6.76 3.63 -7.44
C VAL A 224 -6.53 3.18 -8.89
N HIS A 225 -7.14 2.05 -9.25
CA HIS A 225 -7.00 1.39 -10.54
C HIS A 225 -8.21 1.67 -11.43
N TYR A 226 -7.98 1.88 -12.71
CA TYR A 226 -9.03 1.99 -13.74
C TYR A 226 -8.81 1.01 -14.90
N ALA A 227 -9.89 0.61 -15.57
CA ALA A 227 -9.80 -0.21 -16.78
C ALA A 227 -9.48 0.67 -18.01
N GLU A 228 -10.50 1.06 -18.78
CA GLU A 228 -10.33 1.86 -20.01
C GLU A 228 -10.54 3.37 -19.76
N ASP A 229 -11.44 3.73 -18.84
CA ASP A 229 -11.83 5.10 -18.52
C ASP A 229 -11.32 5.50 -17.11
N PRO A 230 -10.46 6.54 -16.99
CA PRO A 230 -9.94 7.01 -15.71
C PRO A 230 -10.87 7.96 -14.95
N GLU A 231 -11.94 8.53 -15.52
CA GLU A 231 -12.67 9.65 -14.90
C GLU A 231 -13.22 9.29 -13.50
N VAL A 232 -13.91 8.15 -13.38
CA VAL A 232 -14.48 7.69 -12.10
C VAL A 232 -13.39 7.34 -11.07
N ALA A 233 -12.23 6.86 -11.53
CA ALA A 233 -11.10 6.54 -10.67
C ALA A 233 -10.37 7.81 -10.19
N ALA A 234 -10.27 8.83 -11.04
CA ALA A 234 -9.73 10.14 -10.69
C ALA A 234 -10.65 10.90 -9.72
N GLU A 235 -11.97 10.83 -9.89
CA GLU A 235 -12.95 11.33 -8.91
C GLU A 235 -12.77 10.64 -7.56
N LEU A 236 -12.69 9.31 -7.53
CA LEU A 236 -12.46 8.55 -6.30
C LEU A 236 -11.11 8.91 -5.65
N LEU A 237 -10.04 9.08 -6.42
CA LEU A 237 -8.73 9.48 -5.92
C LEU A 237 -8.75 10.88 -5.28
N ALA A 238 -9.36 11.87 -5.95
CA ALA A 238 -9.53 13.22 -5.41
C ALA A 238 -10.36 13.22 -4.11
N ARG A 239 -11.41 12.39 -4.05
CA ARG A 239 -12.23 12.22 -2.84
C ARG A 239 -11.48 11.53 -1.70
N ILE A 240 -10.58 10.59 -1.99
CA ILE A 240 -9.68 10.00 -0.99
C ILE A 240 -8.70 11.06 -0.48
N GLN A 241 -8.13 11.91 -1.36
CA GLN A 241 -7.22 12.99 -0.97
C GLN A 241 -7.86 13.94 0.04
N VAL A 242 -9.05 14.47 -0.27
CA VAL A 242 -9.80 15.36 0.65
C VAL A 242 -10.12 14.66 1.96
N ALA A 243 -10.65 13.42 1.92
CA ALA A 243 -10.99 12.70 3.14
C ALA A 243 -9.78 12.36 4.02
N VAL A 244 -8.57 12.20 3.47
CA VAL A 244 -7.33 12.03 4.25
C VAL A 244 -6.90 13.36 4.88
N GLN A 245 -7.09 14.49 4.20
CA GLN A 245 -6.79 15.82 4.74
C GLN A 245 -7.72 16.18 5.91
N GLU A 246 -9.03 16.03 5.74
CA GLU A 246 -10.05 16.26 6.79
C GLU A 246 -9.77 15.43 8.06
N LEU A 247 -9.23 14.21 7.91
CA LEU A 247 -8.83 13.38 9.05
C LEU A 247 -7.60 13.90 9.78
N GLY A 248 -6.58 14.35 9.04
CA GLY A 248 -5.40 14.97 9.64
C GLY A 248 -5.74 16.24 10.43
N GLU A 249 -6.64 17.05 9.89
CA GLU A 249 -7.18 18.24 10.57
C GLU A 249 -7.98 17.86 11.83
N THR A 250 -8.83 16.82 11.77
CA THR A 250 -9.64 16.37 12.91
C THR A 250 -8.79 15.87 14.08
N GLU A 251 -7.76 15.06 13.84
CA GLU A 251 -6.89 14.57 14.92
C GLU A 251 -5.98 15.68 15.48
N ALA A 252 -5.62 16.69 14.67
CA ALA A 252 -4.88 17.87 15.13
C ALA A 252 -5.74 18.76 16.06
N GLU A 253 -6.99 19.04 15.70
CA GLU A 253 -7.93 19.75 16.59
C GLU A 253 -8.15 18.99 17.91
N ALA A 254 -8.18 17.65 17.87
CA ALA A 254 -8.28 16.82 19.06
C ALA A 254 -7.05 16.94 19.98
N ALA A 255 -5.84 17.00 19.41
CA ALA A 255 -4.59 17.18 20.17
C ALA A 255 -4.46 18.58 20.80
N GLU A 256 -4.90 19.64 20.12
CA GLU A 256 -4.96 20.99 20.71
C GLU A 256 -6.05 21.10 21.80
N GLY A 257 -7.20 20.43 21.59
CA GLY A 257 -8.25 20.28 22.58
C GLY A 257 -7.82 19.51 23.83
N ALA A 258 -6.98 18.48 23.66
CA ALA A 258 -6.35 17.73 24.75
C ALA A 258 -5.45 18.62 25.60
N SER A 259 -4.48 19.29 24.96
CA SER A 259 -3.50 20.17 25.62
C SER A 259 -4.15 21.30 26.42
N THR A 260 -5.26 21.86 25.93
CA THR A 260 -5.95 22.99 26.58
C THR A 260 -6.82 22.60 27.80
N PHE A 261 -7.08 21.31 28.04
CA PHE A 261 -7.93 20.88 29.17
C PHE A 261 -7.24 20.85 30.54
N GLY A 262 -5.93 21.13 30.60
CA GLY A 262 -5.14 21.17 31.85
C GLY A 262 -5.51 22.28 32.86
N SER A 263 -6.58 23.05 32.67
CA SER A 263 -7.01 24.04 33.67
C SER A 263 -8.53 24.33 33.76
N THR A 264 -9.12 23.93 34.89
CA THR A 264 -10.47 24.30 35.40
C THR A 264 -11.69 23.62 34.73
N PRO A 265 -12.50 22.85 35.49
CA PRO A 265 -13.73 22.26 34.96
C PRO A 265 -14.82 23.31 34.70
N ARG A 266 -15.38 23.33 33.49
CA ARG A 266 -16.59 24.12 33.17
C ARG A 266 -17.85 23.26 33.31
N GLN A 267 -18.84 23.75 34.04
CA GLN A 267 -20.16 23.12 34.10
C GLN A 267 -20.88 23.20 32.74
N PRO A 268 -21.68 22.18 32.37
CA PRO A 268 -22.42 22.16 31.11
C PRO A 268 -23.54 23.22 31.11
N LYS A 269 -23.82 23.79 29.93
CA LYS A 269 -25.04 24.57 29.68
C LYS A 269 -25.88 23.91 28.62
N GLU A 270 -27.18 23.75 28.89
CA GLU A 270 -28.13 23.17 27.96
C GLU A 270 -28.32 24.05 26.72
N GLY A 271 -28.25 23.44 25.53
CA GLY A 271 -28.47 24.09 24.23
C GLY A 271 -29.46 23.31 23.39
N LYS A 272 -30.45 24.00 22.79
CA LYS A 272 -31.51 23.36 21.99
C LYS A 272 -31.04 23.01 20.57
N PRO A 273 -31.59 21.94 19.94
CA PRO A 273 -31.12 21.46 18.64
C PRO A 273 -31.50 22.40 17.49
N GLY A 274 -30.48 22.83 16.73
CA GLY A 274 -30.65 23.51 15.44
C GLY A 274 -30.83 22.52 14.28
N ARG A 275 -31.59 22.90 13.26
CA ARG A 275 -31.78 22.09 12.04
C ARG A 275 -30.54 22.17 11.15
N ARG A 276 -30.07 21.02 10.65
CA ARG A 276 -29.09 20.98 9.54
C ARG A 276 -29.80 21.33 8.23
N GLY A 277 -29.27 22.32 7.50
CA GLY A 277 -29.53 22.46 6.07
C GLY A 277 -28.61 21.50 5.30
N GLY A 278 -29.04 21.04 4.12
CA GLY A 278 -28.15 20.38 3.18
C GLY A 278 -27.29 21.41 2.44
N VAL A 279 -26.06 21.05 2.10
CA VAL A 279 -25.18 21.82 1.21
C VAL A 279 -25.03 21.02 -0.08
N GLU A 280 -25.17 21.68 -1.23
CA GLU A 280 -24.98 21.08 -2.54
C GLU A 280 -23.49 21.09 -2.90
N VAL A 281 -22.91 19.91 -3.15
CA VAL A 281 -21.45 19.70 -3.32
C VAL A 281 -21.05 19.51 -4.79
N GLU A 282 -22.01 19.52 -5.72
CA GLU A 282 -21.85 18.90 -7.04
C GLU A 282 -21.10 19.76 -8.08
N ASP A 283 -21.05 21.09 -7.91
CA ASP A 283 -20.39 21.99 -8.87
C ASP A 283 -18.92 22.34 -8.56
N SER A 284 -18.48 22.20 -7.29
CA SER A 284 -17.08 22.47 -6.90
C SER A 284 -16.11 21.34 -7.26
N VAL A 285 -16.62 20.15 -7.61
CA VAL A 285 -15.78 18.96 -7.94
C VAL A 285 -15.07 19.10 -9.29
N LYS A 286 -15.68 19.74 -10.30
CA LYS A 286 -15.19 19.74 -11.69
C LYS A 286 -13.82 20.46 -11.86
N PRO A 287 -13.57 21.63 -11.22
CA PRO A 287 -12.23 22.23 -11.21
C PRO A 287 -11.22 21.35 -10.46
N ALA A 288 -11.58 20.84 -9.27
CA ALA A 288 -10.71 20.03 -8.43
C ALA A 288 -10.28 18.71 -9.13
N VAL A 289 -11.19 18.02 -9.84
CA VAL A 289 -10.83 16.84 -10.64
C VAL A 289 -9.84 17.19 -11.74
N ARG A 290 -10.00 18.33 -12.42
CA ARG A 290 -9.05 18.77 -13.45
C ARG A 290 -7.70 19.18 -12.86
N GLU A 291 -7.69 19.78 -11.68
CA GLU A 291 -6.48 20.12 -10.94
C GLU A 291 -5.75 18.86 -10.45
N VAL A 292 -6.46 17.91 -9.84
CA VAL A 292 -5.92 16.60 -9.42
C VAL A 292 -5.43 15.76 -10.60
N VAL A 293 -6.11 15.74 -11.76
CA VAL A 293 -5.59 15.07 -12.96
C VAL A 293 -4.29 15.72 -13.44
N ASN A 294 -4.22 17.06 -13.46
CA ASN A 294 -2.99 17.79 -13.78
C ASN A 294 -1.92 17.65 -12.68
N GLU A 295 -2.30 17.40 -11.42
CA GLU A 295 -1.39 17.19 -10.29
C GLU A 295 -0.86 15.76 -10.25
N VAL A 296 -1.66 14.75 -10.59
CA VAL A 296 -1.22 13.36 -10.79
C VAL A 296 -0.27 13.28 -11.99
N ALA A 297 -0.56 14.00 -13.07
CA ALA A 297 0.36 14.12 -14.21
C ALA A 297 1.69 14.79 -13.82
N ARG A 298 1.67 15.85 -12.99
CA ARG A 298 2.88 16.46 -12.42
C ARG A 298 3.57 15.55 -11.40
N SER A 299 2.82 14.84 -10.56
CA SER A 299 3.31 13.98 -9.49
C SER A 299 3.94 12.71 -10.04
N ALA A 300 3.46 12.17 -11.17
CA ALA A 300 4.18 11.14 -11.92
C ALA A 300 5.58 11.64 -12.33
N THR A 301 5.69 12.85 -12.88
CA THR A 301 6.97 13.48 -13.23
C THR A 301 7.83 13.75 -11.99
N THR A 302 7.28 14.33 -10.91
CA THR A 302 8.02 14.62 -9.68
C THR A 302 8.35 13.36 -8.87
N PHE A 303 7.62 12.26 -9.06
CA PHE A 303 7.96 10.95 -8.50
C PHE A 303 9.09 10.30 -9.31
N LEU A 304 9.08 10.39 -10.64
CA LEU A 304 10.24 10.03 -11.47
C LEU A 304 11.48 10.85 -11.05
N GLU A 305 11.35 12.17 -10.89
CA GLU A 305 12.42 13.04 -10.39
C GLU A 305 12.89 12.64 -8.99
N ARG A 306 12.00 12.30 -8.05
CA ARG A 306 12.36 11.88 -6.68
C ARG A 306 12.95 10.47 -6.61
N VAL A 307 12.57 9.58 -7.51
CA VAL A 307 13.16 8.24 -7.65
C VAL A 307 14.56 8.35 -8.25
N VAL A 308 14.76 9.18 -9.27
CA VAL A 308 16.08 9.50 -9.85
C VAL A 308 16.98 10.28 -8.89
N ALA A 309 16.41 11.20 -8.10
CA ALA A 309 17.12 11.97 -7.07
C ALA A 309 17.27 11.21 -5.73
N SER A 310 16.86 9.95 -5.64
CA SER A 310 17.10 9.12 -4.47
C SER A 310 18.62 8.92 -4.27
N ARG A 311 19.10 9.06 -3.03
CA ARG A 311 20.52 8.89 -2.69
C ARG A 311 21.07 7.49 -2.97
N ALA A 312 20.21 6.50 -3.22
CA ALA A 312 20.61 5.18 -3.72
C ALA A 312 21.23 5.26 -5.12
N VAL A 313 20.66 6.06 -6.03
CA VAL A 313 21.12 6.21 -7.42
C VAL A 313 22.39 7.06 -7.49
N GLN A 314 22.47 8.14 -6.71
CA GLN A 314 23.59 9.08 -6.74
C GLN A 314 24.94 8.50 -6.26
N LYS A 315 24.95 7.37 -5.55
CA LYS A 315 26.21 6.71 -5.16
C LYS A 315 27.00 6.12 -6.35
N PHE A 316 26.36 5.85 -7.50
CA PHE A 316 27.04 5.25 -8.65
C PHE A 316 27.87 6.23 -9.50
N THR A 317 27.71 7.54 -9.32
CA THR A 317 28.57 8.57 -9.98
C THR A 317 29.67 9.12 -9.08
N ALA A 318 29.75 8.71 -7.81
CA ALA A 318 30.65 9.25 -6.81
C ALA A 318 31.88 8.37 -6.50
N VAL A 319 32.20 7.38 -7.35
CA VAL A 319 33.34 6.45 -7.20
C VAL A 319 34.38 6.66 -8.31
N ALA A 320 34.40 7.84 -8.92
CA ALA A 320 35.31 8.20 -10.02
C ALA A 320 36.53 9.05 -9.58
N GLU A 321 36.48 9.69 -8.40
CA GLU A 321 37.52 10.62 -7.92
C GLU A 321 37.83 10.35 -6.44
N ALA A 322 38.96 9.68 -6.17
CA ALA A 322 39.38 9.30 -4.81
C ALA A 322 40.92 9.13 -4.68
N GLU A 323 41.67 10.23 -4.82
CA GLU A 323 43.11 10.37 -4.49
C GLU A 323 43.32 11.83 -4.01
N HIS A 324 44.21 12.20 -3.08
CA HIS A 324 45.21 11.56 -2.19
C HIS A 324 45.52 12.62 -1.09
N ALA A 325 45.95 12.38 0.16
CA ALA A 325 45.96 11.24 1.10
C ALA A 325 46.43 11.77 2.49
N ASP A 326 46.44 10.92 3.55
CA ASP A 326 47.21 11.05 4.81
C ASP A 326 46.94 12.26 5.77
N SER A 327 47.22 12.22 7.09
CA SER A 327 47.37 11.15 8.10
C SER A 327 47.41 11.78 9.52
N GLU A 328 47.37 10.96 10.60
CA GLU A 328 47.78 11.31 12.00
C GLU A 328 46.96 12.40 12.77
N ALA A 329 46.91 12.47 14.11
CA ALA A 329 47.09 11.46 15.18
C ALA A 329 46.58 11.95 16.56
N SER A 330 46.34 10.98 17.48
CA SER A 330 46.52 11.05 18.96
C SER A 330 45.66 11.92 19.90
N ASP A 331 45.51 11.37 21.13
CA ASP A 331 45.21 11.98 22.45
C ASP A 331 43.85 12.68 22.70
N SER A 332 43.04 12.34 23.73
CA SER A 332 43.18 12.24 25.22
C SER A 332 42.58 13.48 25.92
N THR A 333 42.20 13.53 27.22
CA THR A 333 42.19 12.57 28.36
C THR A 333 41.06 12.95 29.36
N ALA A 334 40.61 12.00 30.20
CA ALA A 334 40.05 12.22 31.57
C ALA A 334 38.76 13.10 31.71
N GLU A 335 38.03 13.30 32.83
CA GLU A 335 37.87 12.73 34.19
C GLU A 335 36.51 13.26 34.77
N ASN A 336 35.87 12.90 35.90
CA ASN A 336 36.06 11.93 37.02
C ASN A 336 34.65 11.59 37.63
N ALA A 337 34.59 11.10 38.87
CA ALA A 337 33.41 10.87 39.73
C ALA A 337 32.70 12.19 40.18
N GLY A 338 31.55 12.23 40.87
CA GLY A 338 30.74 11.26 41.65
C GLY A 338 29.60 12.05 42.34
N THR A 339 28.85 11.63 43.37
CA THR A 339 28.81 10.42 44.23
C THR A 339 27.37 10.29 44.82
N GLN A 340 27.03 9.12 45.37
CA GLN A 340 25.71 8.77 45.94
C GLN A 340 25.30 9.59 47.19
N SER A 341 23.99 9.61 47.48
CA SER A 341 23.45 9.56 48.85
C SER A 341 22.03 8.94 48.85
N SER A 342 21.65 8.29 49.96
CA SER A 342 20.39 7.54 50.11
C SER A 342 19.72 7.82 51.45
N ALA A 343 18.38 7.84 51.49
CA ALA A 343 17.61 7.69 52.73
C ALA A 343 16.16 7.22 52.45
N GLU A 344 15.72 6.20 53.17
CA GLU A 344 14.31 5.84 53.37
C GLU A 344 13.76 6.67 54.58
N ASN A 345 12.52 6.60 55.09
CA ASN A 345 11.34 5.72 54.93
C ASN A 345 10.11 6.46 55.51
N SER A 346 8.88 6.23 55.00
CA SER A 346 7.64 5.98 55.79
C SER A 346 6.34 6.14 54.98
N GLY A 347 5.42 5.17 55.12
CA GLY A 347 4.00 5.32 54.75
C GLY A 347 3.14 5.85 55.93
N PRO A 348 1.78 5.93 55.83
CA PRO A 348 0.98 4.75 55.44
C PRO A 348 -0.36 4.97 54.68
N GLN A 349 -0.71 3.96 53.87
CA GLN A 349 -2.08 3.47 53.55
C GLN A 349 -3.08 4.36 52.76
N PRO A 350 -4.13 3.76 52.16
CA PRO A 350 -4.60 4.18 50.83
C PRO A 350 -5.82 5.12 50.83
N SER A 351 -5.85 5.99 49.82
CA SER A 351 -7.06 6.61 49.26
C SER A 351 -7.59 5.78 48.08
N ALA A 352 -8.84 6.02 47.68
CA ALA A 352 -9.58 5.19 46.72
C ALA A 352 -8.90 5.06 45.34
N GLU A 353 -9.14 3.92 44.69
CA GLU A 353 -8.94 3.73 43.26
C GLU A 353 -9.96 4.58 42.50
N GLU A 354 -9.56 5.80 42.13
CA GLU A 354 -10.18 6.47 40.99
C GLU A 354 -9.74 5.70 39.73
N GLU A 355 -10.68 5.25 38.90
CA GLU A 355 -10.34 4.76 37.57
C GLU A 355 -9.57 5.89 36.85
N PRO A 356 -8.36 5.64 36.32
CA PRO A 356 -7.55 6.70 35.74
C PRO A 356 -8.32 7.31 34.57
N VAL A 357 -8.70 8.58 34.72
CA VAL A 357 -9.31 9.37 33.66
C VAL A 357 -8.35 9.32 32.48
N GLN A 358 -8.71 8.57 31.43
CA GLN A 358 -7.85 8.43 30.27
C GLN A 358 -7.70 9.80 29.63
N GLU A 359 -6.51 10.38 29.79
CA GLU A 359 -6.17 11.62 29.12
C GLU A 359 -6.36 11.44 27.60
N PRO A 360 -6.93 12.44 26.90
CA PRO A 360 -7.18 12.36 25.47
C PRO A 360 -5.85 12.18 24.71
N ARG A 361 -5.59 10.94 24.29
CA ARG A 361 -4.38 10.52 23.56
C ARG A 361 -4.36 11.11 22.16
N ALA A 362 -3.21 11.61 21.75
CA ALA A 362 -3.01 12.15 20.41
C ALA A 362 -2.76 11.03 19.39
N HIS A 363 -3.13 11.29 18.13
CA HIS A 363 -3.15 10.29 17.07
C HIS A 363 -2.51 10.84 15.77
N VAL A 364 -1.50 10.14 15.23
CA VAL A 364 -0.88 10.50 13.94
C VAL A 364 -1.59 9.77 12.80
N VAL A 365 -2.37 10.50 12.01
CA VAL A 365 -2.89 10.02 10.72
C VAL A 365 -1.70 9.72 9.79
N PRO A 366 -1.64 8.56 9.12
CA PRO A 366 -0.51 8.22 8.28
C PRO A 366 -0.43 9.12 7.04
N LYS A 367 0.80 9.47 6.64
CA LYS A 367 1.03 10.14 5.36
C LYS A 367 0.63 9.21 4.21
N VAL A 368 -0.40 9.58 3.45
CA VAL A 368 -0.87 8.78 2.30
C VAL A 368 -0.28 9.31 0.99
N ASP A 369 0.55 8.51 0.33
CA ASP A 369 1.01 8.74 -1.05
C ASP A 369 0.00 8.11 -2.03
N LEU A 370 -0.59 8.94 -2.91
CA LEU A 370 -1.72 8.60 -3.79
C LEU A 370 -1.29 8.40 -5.24
N HIS A 371 -1.81 7.35 -5.88
CA HIS A 371 -1.49 6.97 -7.26
C HIS A 371 -2.75 6.62 -8.08
N LEU A 372 -2.78 7.04 -9.35
CA LEU A 372 -3.76 6.58 -10.35
C LEU A 372 -3.06 5.60 -11.30
N VAL A 373 -3.62 4.40 -11.50
CA VAL A 373 -2.92 3.29 -12.18
C VAL A 373 -3.84 2.60 -13.20
N PRO A 374 -3.42 2.39 -14.47
CA PRO A 374 -4.18 1.56 -15.41
C PRO A 374 -4.08 0.07 -15.03
N MET A 375 -5.20 -0.63 -15.06
CA MET A 375 -5.22 -2.10 -14.94
C MET A 375 -4.52 -2.73 -16.15
N GLY A 376 -3.66 -3.73 -15.92
CA GLY A 376 -3.09 -4.53 -17.01
C GLY A 376 -4.18 -5.25 -17.83
N GLU A 377 -3.97 -5.43 -19.14
CA GLU A 377 -4.98 -6.01 -20.07
C GLU A 377 -5.54 -7.36 -19.60
N ALA A 378 -4.70 -8.21 -19.01
CA ALA A 378 -5.11 -9.48 -18.44
C ALA A 378 -6.07 -9.34 -17.25
N VAL A 379 -6.00 -8.24 -16.49
CA VAL A 379 -6.96 -7.91 -15.43
C VAL A 379 -8.24 -7.35 -16.04
N GLN A 380 -8.13 -6.39 -16.97
CA GLN A 380 -9.28 -5.78 -17.68
C GLN A 380 -10.17 -6.84 -18.35
N THR A 381 -9.56 -7.88 -18.90
CA THR A 381 -10.25 -9.02 -19.54
C THR A 381 -11.24 -9.74 -18.61
N HIS A 382 -11.01 -9.73 -17.29
CA HIS A 382 -11.90 -10.36 -16.30
C HIS A 382 -12.75 -9.35 -15.52
N THR A 383 -12.34 -8.10 -15.39
CA THR A 383 -13.07 -7.05 -14.64
C THR A 383 -14.06 -6.27 -15.50
N GLY A 384 -13.72 -6.02 -16.77
CA GLY A 384 -14.55 -5.32 -17.77
C GLY A 384 -14.60 -3.80 -17.65
N GLU A 385 -15.29 -3.18 -18.61
CA GLU A 385 -15.57 -1.74 -18.69
C GLU A 385 -16.09 -1.16 -17.35
N GLY A 386 -15.58 0.02 -16.98
CA GLY A 386 -16.00 0.74 -15.77
C GLY A 386 -15.64 0.03 -14.45
N ALA A 387 -14.75 -0.96 -14.46
CA ALA A 387 -14.18 -1.51 -13.24
C ALA A 387 -13.19 -0.54 -12.58
N VAL A 388 -13.24 -0.48 -11.25
CA VAL A 388 -12.35 0.34 -10.41
C VAL A 388 -11.86 -0.53 -9.26
N ALA A 389 -10.56 -0.54 -8.99
CA ALA A 389 -10.02 -1.21 -7.81
C ALA A 389 -9.24 -0.23 -6.94
N VAL A 390 -9.02 -0.56 -5.67
CA VAL A 390 -8.11 0.21 -4.80
C VAL A 390 -7.18 -0.77 -4.10
N SER A 391 -5.87 -0.59 -4.29
CA SER A 391 -4.83 -1.24 -3.48
C SER A 391 -4.37 -0.26 -2.40
N THR A 392 -4.30 -0.70 -1.16
CA THR A 392 -3.77 0.09 -0.04
C THR A 392 -2.70 -0.72 0.68
N VAL A 393 -1.57 -0.11 1.07
CA VAL A 393 -0.49 -0.79 1.81
C VAL A 393 0.13 0.16 2.82
N ARG A 394 0.43 -0.31 4.03
CA ARG A 394 1.27 0.43 4.99
C ARG A 394 2.73 0.18 4.63
N LEU A 395 3.52 1.24 4.61
CA LEU A 395 4.97 1.13 4.57
C LEU A 395 5.48 1.03 6.01
N PRO A 396 6.56 0.27 6.27
CA PRO A 396 7.27 0.36 7.54
C PRO A 396 7.81 1.79 7.76
N PRO A 397 7.93 2.25 9.02
CA PRO A 397 8.54 3.54 9.31
C PRO A 397 9.98 3.54 8.82
N ARG A 398 10.38 4.62 8.13
CA ARG A 398 11.76 4.79 7.65
C ARG A 398 12.70 5.01 8.83
N LYS A 399 13.74 4.18 8.90
CA LYS A 399 14.89 4.34 9.80
C LYS A 399 15.85 5.40 9.27
#